data_AF-A0A972CZK7-F1
#
_entry.id   AF-A0A972CZK7-F1
#
_cell.length_a   1.000
_cell.length_b   1.000
_cell.length_c   1.000
_cell.angle_alpha   90.00
_cell.angle_beta   90.00
_cell.angle_gamma   90.00
#
_symmetry.space_group_name_H-M   'P 1'
#
loop_
_entity.id
_entity.type
_entity.pdbx_description
1 polymer ?
#
loop_
_entity_poly.entity_id
_entity_poly.type
_entity_poly.pdbx_seq_one_letter_code
_entity_poly.pdbx_strand_id
1 'polypeptide(L)'
;MKIACISFTKRGREVGDRLVKLSCKTNEYSITHYINAEIHGGIKSIIPYLLKEYEGLIFVSATGIAVRLMKPYIIDKTKDPAVVVVDDGAKFAISLLSGHIGGANRLAQWVGSVLKAIPVITTASDNRGIESIDIFAMKNNYHIENIEA
;
A
#
# COMPACT_ATOMS: atom_id res chain seq x y z
N MET A 1 2.28 0.99 -11.29
CA MET A 1 2.25 2.01 -10.22
C MET A 1 3.63 2.18 -9.61
N LYS A 2 4.01 3.41 -9.26
CA LYS A 2 5.23 3.74 -8.52
C LYS A 2 4.93 3.66 -7.02
N ILE A 3 5.63 2.78 -6.30
CA ILE A 3 5.39 2.44 -4.90
C ILE A 3 6.61 2.79 -4.04
N ALA A 4 6.38 3.44 -2.89
CA ALA A 4 7.42 3.60 -1.88
C ALA A 4 7.29 2.51 -0.81
N CYS A 5 8.31 1.67 -0.68
CA CYS A 5 8.44 0.74 0.44
C CYS A 5 9.19 1.43 1.58
N ILE A 6 8.72 1.27 2.80
CA ILE A 6 9.23 1.96 3.99
C ILE A 6 9.51 0.95 5.09
N SER A 7 10.72 0.97 5.67
CA SER A 7 11.08 0.08 6.78
C SER A 7 11.64 0.83 7.99
N PHE A 8 11.41 0.25 9.18
CA PHE A 8 11.81 0.84 10.48
C PHE A 8 12.77 -0.05 11.29
N THR A 9 12.92 -1.33 10.93
CA THR A 9 13.77 -2.28 11.64
C THR A 9 14.73 -2.97 10.67
N LYS A 10 15.78 -3.61 11.20
CA LYS A 10 16.72 -4.39 10.37
C LYS A 10 16.02 -5.50 9.58
N ARG A 11 15.12 -6.26 10.22
CA ARG A 11 14.31 -7.29 9.53
C ARG A 11 13.36 -6.66 8.51
N GLY A 12 12.74 -5.53 8.86
CA GLY A 12 11.89 -4.80 7.93
C GLY A 12 12.65 -4.35 6.68
N ARG A 13 13.92 -3.96 6.82
CA ARG A 13 14.80 -3.65 5.68
C ARG A 13 14.97 -4.85 4.76
N GLU A 14 15.26 -6.03 5.32
CA GLU A 14 15.42 -7.27 4.54
C GLU A 14 14.15 -7.61 3.75
N VAL A 15 12.97 -7.42 4.36
CA VAL A 15 11.67 -7.58 3.68
C VAL A 15 11.49 -6.55 2.57
N GLY A 16 11.80 -5.28 2.81
CA GLY A 16 11.72 -4.22 1.80
C GLY A 16 12.66 -4.44 0.62
N ASP A 17 13.90 -4.85 0.87
CA ASP A 17 14.89 -5.17 -0.18
C ASP A 17 14.43 -6.37 -1.02
N ARG A 18 13.80 -7.38 -0.39
CA ARG A 18 13.17 -8.50 -1.10
C ARG A 18 12.04 -8.01 -2.00
N LEU A 19 11.19 -7.09 -1.54
CA LEU A 19 10.10 -6.51 -2.35
C LEU A 19 10.64 -5.80 -3.60
N VAL A 20 11.68 -4.97 -3.46
CA VAL A 20 12.34 -4.33 -4.62
C VAL A 20 12.87 -5.37 -5.61
N LYS A 21 13.59 -6.38 -5.12
CA LYS A 21 14.14 -7.44 -5.98
C LYS A 21 13.05 -8.22 -6.73
N LEU A 22 11.92 -8.48 -6.07
CA LEU A 22 10.80 -9.24 -6.65
C LEU A 22 9.97 -8.38 -7.61
N SER A 23 9.88 -7.07 -7.38
CA SER A 23 9.19 -6.14 -8.27
C SER A 23 9.87 -6.08 -9.65
N CYS A 24 11.20 -6.08 -9.70
CA CYS A 24 11.96 -6.16 -10.95
C CYS A 24 11.71 -7.45 -11.77
N LYS A 25 11.18 -8.51 -11.16
CA LYS A 25 10.88 -9.78 -11.86
C LYS A 25 9.49 -9.80 -12.48
N THR A 26 8.54 -9.11 -11.86
CA THR A 26 7.12 -9.13 -12.27
C THR A 26 6.76 -7.96 -13.16
N ASN A 27 7.51 -6.86 -13.10
CA ASN A 27 7.25 -5.59 -13.80
C ASN A 27 5.87 -4.98 -13.52
N GLU A 28 5.16 -5.44 -12.49
CA GLU A 28 3.83 -4.93 -12.13
C GLU A 28 3.90 -3.63 -11.32
N TYR A 29 4.89 -3.55 -10.44
CA TYR A 29 5.15 -2.40 -9.57
C TYR A 29 6.60 -1.96 -9.67
N SER A 30 6.83 -0.64 -9.70
CA SER A 30 8.16 -0.07 -9.52
C SER A 30 8.30 0.35 -8.06
N ILE A 31 9.17 -0.32 -7.31
CA ILE A 31 9.30 -0.13 -5.86
C ILE A 31 10.63 0.56 -5.54
N THR A 32 10.55 1.68 -4.84
CA THR A 32 11.70 2.35 -4.21
C THR A 32 11.66 2.12 -2.71
N HIS A 33 12.76 1.68 -2.11
CA HIS A 33 12.81 1.38 -0.68
C HIS A 33 13.49 2.50 0.12
N TYR A 34 12.81 2.95 1.18
CA TYR A 34 13.23 3.99 2.11
C TYR A 34 13.39 3.41 3.51
N ILE A 35 14.55 3.62 4.11
CA ILE A 35 14.89 3.09 5.43
C ILE A 35 14.88 4.23 6.43
N ASN A 36 14.04 4.14 7.47
CA ASN A 36 13.84 5.24 8.42
C ASN A 36 15.14 5.72 9.09
N ALA A 37 16.06 4.81 9.38
CA ALA A 37 17.33 5.14 10.02
C ALA A 37 18.31 5.91 9.10
N GLU A 38 18.09 5.88 7.78
CA GLU A 38 18.96 6.53 6.78
C GLU A 38 18.45 7.91 6.37
N ILE A 39 17.29 8.35 6.91
CA ILE A 39 16.64 9.59 6.54
C ILE A 39 16.74 10.58 7.69
N HIS A 40 17.30 11.76 7.40
CA HIS A 40 17.36 12.84 8.37
C HIS A 40 15.95 13.31 8.78
N GLY A 41 15.66 13.29 10.08
CA GLY A 41 14.32 13.53 10.62
C GLY A 41 13.35 12.34 10.52
N GLY A 42 13.83 11.18 10.05
CA GLY A 42 13.05 9.96 9.88
C GLY A 42 12.01 10.03 8.76
N ILE A 43 11.27 8.94 8.54
CA ILE A 43 10.24 8.86 7.49
C ILE A 43 9.21 9.98 7.60
N LYS A 44 8.87 10.39 8.83
CA LYS A 44 7.89 11.43 9.09
C LYS A 44 8.22 12.74 8.33
N SER A 45 9.50 13.08 8.18
CA SER A 45 9.90 14.32 7.49
C SER A 45 9.65 14.29 5.99
N ILE A 46 9.59 13.09 5.38
CA ILE A 46 9.46 12.94 3.93
C ILE A 46 8.08 12.42 3.48
N ILE A 47 7.15 12.12 4.39
CA ILE A 47 5.79 11.66 4.01
C ILE A 47 5.14 12.58 2.97
N PRO A 48 5.13 13.93 3.09
CA PRO A 48 4.52 14.80 2.08
C PRO A 48 5.12 14.62 0.67
N TYR A 49 6.44 14.41 0.60
CA TYR A 49 7.12 14.11 -0.66
C TYR A 49 6.71 12.74 -1.20
N LEU A 50 6.65 11.72 -0.34
CA LEU A 50 6.24 10.37 -0.76
C LEU A 50 4.80 10.35 -1.30
N LEU A 51 3.87 11.07 -0.66
CA LEU A 51 2.47 11.17 -1.10
C LEU A 51 2.31 11.88 -2.44
N LYS A 52 3.23 12.78 -2.79
CA LYS A 52 3.23 13.47 -4.09
C LYS A 52 3.80 12.61 -5.21
N GLU A 53 4.85 11.85 -4.91
CA GLU A 53 5.67 11.18 -5.91
C GLU A 53 5.31 9.71 -6.16
N TYR A 54 4.48 9.12 -5.31
CA TYR A 54 4.15 7.70 -5.32
C TYR A 54 2.64 7.50 -5.26
N GLU A 55 2.16 6.49 -6.00
CA GLU A 55 0.74 6.12 -6.08
C GLU A 55 0.35 5.15 -4.95
N GLY A 56 1.34 4.56 -4.27
CA GLY A 56 1.11 3.68 -3.14
C GLY A 56 2.32 3.57 -2.21
N LEU A 57 2.03 3.23 -0.96
CA LEU A 57 2.99 3.08 0.12
C LEU A 57 2.89 1.67 0.71
N ILE A 58 4.03 1.01 0.88
CA ILE A 58 4.15 -0.23 1.66
C ILE A 58 4.92 0.09 2.94
N PHE A 59 4.26 -0.02 4.08
CA PHE A 59 4.92 0.11 5.38
C PHE A 59 5.30 -1.25 5.93
N VAL A 60 6.58 -1.58 5.93
CA VAL A 60 7.12 -2.74 6.63
C VAL A 60 7.33 -2.38 8.11
N SER A 61 6.25 -2.53 8.89
CA SER A 61 6.14 -2.01 10.25
C SER A 61 4.95 -2.61 11.00
N ALA A 62 4.82 -2.28 12.28
CA ALA A 62 3.54 -2.44 12.98
C ALA A 62 2.49 -1.47 12.41
N THR A 63 1.25 -1.92 12.21
CA THR A 63 0.15 -1.12 11.63
C THR A 63 -0.03 0.24 12.30
N GLY A 64 0.13 0.32 13.63
CA GLY A 64 0.01 1.58 14.36
C GLY A 64 1.04 2.65 13.98
N ILE A 65 2.19 2.28 13.42
CA ILE A 65 3.18 3.23 12.87
C ILE A 65 2.62 3.86 11.59
N ALA A 66 2.18 3.03 10.64
CA ALA A 66 1.58 3.49 9.38
C ALA A 66 0.37 4.41 9.64
N VAL A 67 -0.55 4.00 10.52
CA VAL A 67 -1.75 4.81 10.87
C VAL A 67 -1.36 6.17 11.44
N ARG A 68 -0.42 6.24 12.39
CA ARG A 68 0.00 7.52 13.00
C ARG A 68 0.71 8.45 12.02
N LEU A 69 1.49 7.89 11.09
CA LEU A 69 2.17 8.66 10.05
C LEU A 69 1.19 9.18 9.00
N MET A 70 0.19 8.37 8.63
CA MET A 70 -0.79 8.72 7.62
C MET A 70 -1.90 9.63 8.13
N LYS A 71 -2.26 9.56 9.43
CA LYS A 71 -3.37 10.31 10.04
C LYS A 71 -3.54 11.76 9.54
N PRO A 72 -2.49 12.61 9.43
CA PRO A 72 -2.65 14.00 9.02
C PRO A 72 -2.99 14.19 7.54
N TYR A 73 -2.91 13.12 6.73
CA TYR A 73 -2.96 13.15 5.27
C TYR A 73 -4.11 12.32 4.69
N ILE A 74 -4.91 11.68 5.53
CA ILE A 74 -6.09 10.91 5.11
C ILE A 74 -7.21 11.90 4.79
N ILE A 75 -7.68 11.88 3.56
CA ILE A 75 -8.77 12.71 3.06
C ILE A 75 -9.97 11.82 2.72
N ASP A 76 -9.85 10.99 1.69
CA ASP A 76 -10.89 10.07 1.24
C ASP A 76 -10.32 9.00 0.29
N LYS A 77 -11.06 7.88 0.12
CA LYS A 77 -10.66 6.71 -0.68
C LYS A 77 -10.38 6.98 -2.17
N THR A 78 -10.78 8.14 -2.70
CA THR A 78 -10.58 8.53 -4.11
C THR A 78 -9.31 9.35 -4.32
N LYS A 79 -8.75 9.93 -3.25
CA LYS A 79 -7.55 10.78 -3.29
C LYS A 79 -6.37 10.16 -2.56
N ASP A 80 -6.64 9.42 -1.49
CA ASP A 80 -5.60 8.81 -0.67
C ASP A 80 -4.87 7.73 -1.48
N PRO A 81 -3.53 7.63 -1.41
CA PRO A 81 -2.79 6.59 -2.11
C PRO A 81 -3.13 5.20 -1.54
N ALA A 82 -2.83 4.15 -2.31
CA ALA A 82 -2.84 2.79 -1.76
C ALA A 82 -1.90 2.71 -0.55
N VAL A 83 -2.38 2.22 0.59
CA VAL A 83 -1.50 1.92 1.73
C VAL A 83 -1.63 0.46 2.11
N VAL A 84 -0.50 -0.24 2.09
CA VAL A 84 -0.36 -1.63 2.54
C VAL A 84 0.62 -1.70 3.70
N VAL A 85 0.32 -2.50 4.71
CA VAL A 85 1.23 -2.77 5.84
C VAL A 85 1.70 -4.21 5.77
N VAL A 86 3.00 -4.42 5.96
CA VAL A 86 3.61 -5.75 6.06
C VAL A 86 4.32 -5.85 7.40
N ASP A 87 4.10 -6.91 8.16
CA ASP A 87 4.87 -7.11 9.40
C ASP A 87 6.34 -7.44 9.08
N ASP A 88 7.24 -7.21 10.03
CA ASP A 88 8.68 -7.43 9.80
C ASP A 88 9.09 -8.92 9.72
N GLY A 89 8.13 -9.84 9.95
CA GLY A 89 8.24 -11.27 9.65
C GLY A 89 7.68 -11.68 8.29
N ALA A 90 7.13 -10.73 7.50
CA ALA A 90 6.47 -10.96 6.22
C ALA A 90 5.39 -12.05 6.27
N LYS A 91 4.60 -12.08 7.35
CA LYS A 91 3.51 -13.05 7.55
C LYS A 91 2.19 -12.55 6.98
N PHE A 92 1.94 -11.25 7.05
CA PHE A 92 0.70 -10.62 6.64
C PHE A 92 0.96 -9.41 5.74
N ALA A 93 0.11 -9.21 4.74
CA ALA A 93 0.07 -8.02 3.89
C ALA A 93 -1.32 -7.40 3.99
N ILE A 94 -1.46 -6.36 4.80
CA ILE A 94 -2.75 -5.78 5.18
C ILE A 94 -3.06 -4.61 4.27
N SER A 95 -4.18 -4.68 3.55
CA SER A 95 -4.74 -3.53 2.82
C SER A 95 -5.31 -2.53 3.83
N LEU A 96 -4.69 -1.36 3.98
CA LEU A 96 -5.01 -0.41 5.04
C LEU A 96 -5.86 0.78 4.55
N LEU A 97 -5.50 1.40 3.44
CA LEU A 97 -6.22 2.55 2.86
C LEU A 97 -6.37 2.39 1.35
N SER A 98 -7.49 2.88 0.82
CA SER A 98 -7.79 2.92 -0.62
C SER A 98 -7.74 1.55 -1.31
N GLY A 99 -8.54 0.61 -0.78
CA GLY A 99 -8.58 -0.79 -1.20
C GLY A 99 -8.86 -1.03 -2.69
N HIS A 100 -10.04 -0.62 -3.17
CA HIS A 100 -10.49 -0.88 -4.55
C HIS A 100 -9.84 0.09 -5.56
N ILE A 101 -10.41 1.29 -5.73
CA ILE A 101 -9.94 2.28 -6.73
C ILE A 101 -8.48 2.63 -6.52
N GLY A 102 -8.07 2.87 -5.27
CA GLY A 102 -6.67 3.19 -4.98
C GLY A 102 -5.71 2.03 -5.16
N GLY A 103 -6.21 0.79 -5.26
CA GLY A 103 -5.40 -0.38 -5.60
C GLY A 103 -4.70 -1.07 -4.42
N ALA A 104 -4.99 -0.73 -3.17
CA ALA A 104 -4.34 -1.37 -2.02
C ALA A 104 -4.69 -2.86 -1.87
N ASN A 105 -5.89 -3.28 -2.29
CA ASN A 105 -6.27 -4.70 -2.27
C ASN A 105 -5.41 -5.51 -3.24
N ARG A 106 -5.27 -5.03 -4.49
CA ARG A 106 -4.40 -5.65 -5.49
C ARG A 106 -2.93 -5.65 -5.04
N LEU A 107 -2.47 -4.53 -4.47
CA LEU A 107 -1.11 -4.42 -3.95
C LEU A 107 -0.87 -5.42 -2.80
N ALA A 108 -1.81 -5.57 -1.88
CA ALA A 108 -1.71 -6.54 -0.78
C ALA A 108 -1.68 -8.00 -1.30
N GLN A 109 -2.50 -8.34 -2.30
CA GLN A 109 -2.46 -9.66 -2.95
C GLN A 109 -1.11 -9.93 -3.62
N TRP A 110 -0.61 -8.94 -4.35
CA TRP A 110 0.70 -9.04 -5.00
C TRP A 110 1.82 -9.24 -3.98
N VAL A 111 1.86 -8.42 -2.92
CA VAL A 111 2.81 -8.58 -1.80
C VAL A 111 2.70 -9.97 -1.18
N GLY A 112 1.48 -10.44 -0.93
CA GLY A 112 1.21 -11.79 -0.42
C GLY A 112 1.80 -12.88 -1.31
N SER A 113 1.55 -12.81 -2.61
CA SER A 113 2.09 -13.74 -3.61
C SER A 113 3.61 -13.79 -3.62
N VAL A 114 4.27 -12.62 -3.70
CA VAL A 114 5.74 -12.57 -3.87
C VAL A 114 6.51 -12.84 -2.58
N LEU A 115 5.96 -12.46 -1.42
CA LEU A 115 6.59 -12.72 -0.11
C LEU A 115 6.18 -14.05 0.52
N LYS A 116 5.15 -14.72 -0.02
CA LYS A 116 4.42 -15.83 0.62
C LYS A 116 3.78 -15.41 1.95
N ALA A 117 3.32 -14.16 2.02
CA ALA A 117 2.55 -13.62 3.12
C ALA A 117 1.05 -13.84 2.89
N ILE A 118 0.25 -13.80 3.96
CA ILE A 118 -1.21 -13.85 3.88
C ILE A 118 -1.73 -12.45 3.57
N PRO A 119 -2.35 -12.20 2.41
CA PRO A 119 -3.03 -10.94 2.16
C PRO A 119 -4.27 -10.82 3.07
N VAL A 120 -4.37 -9.71 3.79
CA VAL A 120 -5.52 -9.40 4.67
C VAL A 120 -6.33 -8.29 4.01
N ILE A 121 -7.45 -8.68 3.42
CA ILE A 121 -8.40 -7.80 2.74
C ILE A 121 -9.73 -7.92 3.47
N THR A 122 -10.24 -6.80 3.97
CA THR A 122 -11.45 -6.79 4.80
C THR A 122 -12.64 -6.13 4.11
N THR A 123 -12.47 -5.66 2.88
CA THR A 123 -13.53 -4.96 2.17
C THR A 123 -14.72 -5.90 1.90
N ALA A 124 -15.93 -5.40 2.15
CA ALA A 124 -17.13 -6.24 2.15
C ALA A 124 -17.43 -6.87 0.77
N SER A 125 -17.17 -6.16 -0.32
CA SER A 125 -17.34 -6.63 -1.70
C SER A 125 -16.38 -7.79 -2.03
N ASP A 126 -15.09 -7.64 -1.72
CA ASP A 126 -14.11 -8.71 -1.91
C ASP A 126 -14.50 -9.96 -1.12
N ASN A 127 -14.87 -9.80 0.16
CA ASN A 127 -15.28 -10.92 1.01
C ASN A 127 -16.56 -11.62 0.55
N ARG A 128 -17.41 -10.93 -0.21
CA ARG A 128 -18.65 -11.47 -0.78
C ARG A 128 -18.48 -11.95 -2.23
N GLY A 129 -17.30 -11.79 -2.83
CA GLY A 129 -17.06 -12.12 -4.24
C GLY A 129 -17.90 -11.30 -5.21
N ILE A 130 -18.34 -10.11 -4.79
CA ILE A 130 -19.14 -9.19 -5.61
C ILE A 130 -18.26 -8.05 -6.08
N GLU A 131 -18.39 -7.70 -7.36
CA GLU A 131 -17.69 -6.54 -7.91
C GLU A 131 -18.23 -5.26 -7.27
N SER A 132 -17.32 -4.41 -6.80
CA SER A 132 -17.68 -3.11 -6.26
C SER A 132 -17.99 -2.12 -7.38
N ILE A 133 -18.93 -1.20 -7.14
CA ILE A 133 -19.43 -0.24 -8.15
C ILE A 133 -18.30 0.60 -8.76
N ASP A 134 -17.29 0.89 -7.96
CA ASP A 134 -16.14 1.67 -8.35
C ASP A 134 -15.17 0.92 -9.27
N ILE A 135 -14.94 -0.38 -9.03
CA ILE A 135 -14.19 -1.24 -9.95
C ILE A 135 -14.97 -1.43 -11.25
N PHE A 136 -16.29 -1.62 -11.18
CA PHE A 136 -17.15 -1.72 -12.36
C PHE A 136 -17.05 -0.44 -13.22
N ALA A 137 -17.17 0.73 -12.60
CA ALA A 137 -17.05 2.00 -13.31
C ALA A 137 -15.67 2.18 -13.95
N MET A 138 -14.59 1.89 -13.20
CA MET A 138 -13.21 1.97 -13.70
C MET A 138 -12.98 1.06 -14.92
N LYS A 139 -13.44 -0.20 -14.88
CA LYS A 139 -13.28 -1.15 -15.99
C LYS A 139 -14.03 -0.74 -17.26
N ASN A 140 -15.18 -0.10 -17.10
CA ASN A 140 -16.03 0.32 -18.21
C ASN A 140 -15.80 1.78 -18.64
N ASN A 141 -14.78 2.45 -18.07
CA ASN A 141 -14.46 3.85 -18.32
C ASN A 141 -15.65 4.80 -18.05
N TYR A 142 -16.40 4.52 -16.97
CA TYR A 142 -17.51 5.34 -16.51
C TYR A 142 -17.08 6.28 -15.38
N HIS A 143 -17.75 7.42 -15.32
CA HIS A 143 -17.63 8.39 -14.22
C HIS A 143 -18.78 8.18 -13.23
N ILE A 144 -18.46 8.04 -11.93
CA ILE A 144 -19.47 7.99 -10.87
C ILE A 144 -19.77 9.44 -10.46
N GLU A 145 -20.96 9.92 -10.80
CA GLU A 145 -21.38 11.30 -10.52
C GLU A 145 -21.48 11.61 -9.03
N ASN A 146 -21.98 10.66 -8.22
CA ASN A 146 -22.02 10.79 -6.77
C ASN A 146 -21.26 9.64 -6.10
N ILE A 147 -20.03 9.92 -5.67
CA ILE A 147 -19.16 8.98 -4.96
C ILE A 147 -19.21 9.21 -3.44
N GLU A 148 -20.41 9.31 -2.87
CA GLU A 148 -20.57 9.32 -1.42
C GLU A 148 -20.06 7.99 -0.83
N ALA A 149 -19.25 8.11 0.24
CA ALA A 149 -18.62 7.00 0.95
C ALA A 149 -19.37 6.67 2.24
#